data_AF-A0A172Z9E0-F1
#
_entry.id   AF-A0A172Z9E0-F1
#
_cell.length_a   1.000
_cell.length_b   1.000
_cell.length_c   1.000
_cell.angle_alpha   90.00
_cell.angle_beta   90.00
_cell.angle_gamma   90.00
#
_symmetry.space_group_name_H-M   'P 1'
#
loop_
_entity.id
_entity.type
_entity.pdbx_description
1 polymer ?
#
loop_
_entity_poly.entity_id
_entity_poly.type
_entity_poly.pdbx_seq_one_letter_code
_entity_poly.pdbx_strand_id
1 'polypeptide(L)'
;MRLTDWQLAFEQHLLSETAVANSGFAATLLGGPTLDVDTGLAIYHNAYVSRLQEVLRHDFGAIWYWLGDDEFALLTQAYVRRYPSAHYSLRWLGERFPAFIVEHLVAEQSAPLAELARLEWAFTLAFDAPQGEPLTLNDMAQLPPEAWPGLQVALAPSVQQMLCHFNTVAIWRASKDESDFPDSHSLELAQVCLVWRHQNVCHYRSLEPSEACALAGMVATGWSFSELCAELAVTYKEGAPLQAVTWLKQWIQDGLLEFRAS
;
A
#
# COMPACT_ATOMS: atom_id res chain seq x y z
N MET A 1 6.50 -3.58 41.87
CA MET A 1 6.68 -3.82 40.42
C MET A 1 6.93 -2.45 39.79
N ARG A 2 7.93 -2.29 38.90
CA ARG A 2 8.22 -0.98 38.28
C ARG A 2 7.17 -0.69 37.21
N LEU A 3 6.96 0.59 36.86
CA LEU A 3 6.00 0.99 35.83
C LEU A 3 6.22 0.25 34.50
N THR A 4 7.49 0.11 34.09
CA THR A 4 7.88 -0.59 32.86
C THR A 4 7.48 -2.06 32.87
N ASP A 5 7.64 -2.74 34.01
CA ASP A 5 7.24 -4.14 34.17
C ASP A 5 5.71 -4.30 34.05
N TRP A 6 4.96 -3.30 34.52
CA TRP A 6 3.50 -3.24 34.41
C TRP A 6 3.02 -3.04 32.99
N GLN A 7 3.64 -2.11 32.27
CA GLN A 7 3.35 -1.85 30.87
C GLN A 7 3.60 -3.09 30.01
N LEU A 8 4.74 -3.77 30.22
CA LEU A 8 5.08 -5.00 29.52
C LEU A 8 4.11 -6.15 29.84
N ALA A 9 3.73 -6.33 31.11
CA ALA A 9 2.79 -7.38 31.49
C ALA A 9 1.38 -7.13 30.92
N PHE A 10 0.95 -5.87 30.87
CA PHE A 10 -0.31 -5.49 30.26
C PHE A 10 -0.28 -5.65 28.73
N GLU A 11 0.80 -5.24 28.07
CA GLU A 11 1.01 -5.46 26.63
C GLU A 11 0.99 -6.95 26.29
N GLN A 12 1.72 -7.78 27.04
CA GLN A 12 1.71 -9.23 26.87
C GLN A 12 0.31 -9.83 27.05
N HIS A 13 -0.47 -9.32 28.02
CA HIS A 13 -1.86 -9.73 28.20
C HIS A 13 -2.70 -9.38 26.97
N LEU A 14 -2.64 -8.14 26.48
CA LEU A 14 -3.39 -7.69 25.29
C LEU A 14 -3.02 -8.46 24.02
N LEU A 15 -1.76 -8.90 23.89
CA LEU A 15 -1.26 -9.66 22.74
C LEU A 15 -1.44 -11.18 22.88
N SER A 16 -1.91 -11.67 24.03
CA SER A 16 -2.08 -13.11 24.27
C SER A 16 -3.27 -13.69 23.50
N GLU A 17 -3.24 -15.00 23.25
CA GLU A 17 -4.34 -15.70 22.55
C GLU A 17 -5.64 -15.75 23.37
N THR A 18 -5.55 -15.63 24.70
CA THR A 18 -6.67 -15.79 25.61
C THR A 18 -6.88 -14.52 26.42
N ALA A 19 -8.14 -14.10 26.55
CA ALA A 19 -8.53 -13.02 27.45
C ALA A 19 -8.26 -13.31 28.95
N VAL A 20 -7.79 -14.52 29.29
CA VAL A 20 -7.47 -14.94 30.66
C VAL A 20 -6.11 -14.38 31.05
N ALA A 21 -6.10 -13.54 32.08
CA ALA A 21 -4.88 -12.91 32.57
C ALA A 21 -3.99 -13.90 33.31
N ASN A 22 -2.67 -13.72 33.19
CA ASN A 22 -1.73 -14.43 34.05
C ASN A 22 -1.98 -14.03 35.52
N SER A 23 -2.22 -15.03 36.38
CA SER A 23 -2.53 -14.86 37.81
C SER A 23 -1.58 -13.91 38.54
N GLY A 24 -0.29 -13.88 38.16
CA GLY A 24 0.71 -12.99 38.75
C GLY A 24 0.51 -11.51 38.42
N PHE A 25 0.01 -11.18 37.23
CA PHE A 25 -0.28 -9.80 36.82
C PHE A 25 -1.65 -9.35 37.32
N ALA A 26 -2.67 -10.20 37.19
CA ALA A 26 -4.02 -9.94 37.69
C ALA A 26 -4.04 -9.61 39.19
N ALA A 27 -3.24 -10.33 40.00
CA ALA A 27 -3.12 -10.08 41.43
C ALA A 27 -2.54 -8.70 41.81
N THR A 28 -1.94 -7.98 40.86
CA THR A 28 -1.39 -6.63 41.10
C THR A 28 -2.41 -5.52 40.84
N LEU A 29 -3.54 -5.83 40.19
CA LEU A 29 -4.61 -4.90 39.85
C LEU A 29 -5.68 -4.86 40.94
N LEU A 30 -6.35 -3.72 41.06
CA LEU A 30 -7.51 -3.54 41.94
C LEU A 30 -8.76 -3.45 41.08
N GLY A 31 -9.73 -4.33 41.36
CA GLY A 31 -11.05 -4.27 40.74
C GLY A 31 -11.83 -3.03 41.17
N GLY A 32 -12.77 -2.61 40.34
CA GLY A 32 -13.73 -1.56 40.67
C GLY A 32 -14.94 -2.12 41.44
N PRO A 33 -15.81 -1.24 41.97
CA PRO A 33 -17.01 -1.65 42.71
C PRO A 33 -18.02 -2.45 41.88
N THR A 34 -17.92 -2.42 40.55
CA THR A 34 -18.85 -3.08 39.60
C THR A 34 -18.15 -3.99 38.60
N LEU A 35 -16.82 -4.09 38.61
CA LEU A 35 -16.04 -4.81 37.61
C LEU A 35 -14.81 -5.43 38.27
N ASP A 36 -14.76 -6.76 38.32
CA ASP A 36 -13.59 -7.48 38.79
C ASP A 36 -12.43 -7.38 37.77
N VAL A 37 -11.23 -7.70 38.24
CA VAL A 37 -10.00 -7.55 37.44
C VAL A 37 -10.03 -8.43 36.19
N ASP A 38 -10.47 -9.68 36.30
CA ASP A 38 -10.44 -10.63 35.19
C ASP A 38 -11.44 -10.21 34.10
N THR A 39 -12.66 -9.83 34.49
CA THR A 39 -13.65 -9.28 33.56
C THR A 39 -13.16 -7.99 32.90
N GLY A 40 -12.55 -7.09 33.67
CA GLY A 40 -11.97 -5.85 33.12
C GLY A 40 -10.86 -6.12 32.10
N LEU A 41 -9.91 -6.99 32.44
CA LEU A 41 -8.82 -7.39 31.54
C LEU A 41 -9.32 -8.09 30.28
N ALA A 42 -10.39 -8.88 30.38
CA ALA A 42 -11.02 -9.50 29.23
C ALA A 42 -11.69 -8.47 28.31
N ILE A 43 -12.37 -7.46 28.87
CA ILE A 43 -12.96 -6.36 28.09
C ILE A 43 -11.87 -5.59 27.33
N TYR A 44 -10.77 -5.23 27.99
CA TYR A 44 -9.66 -4.51 27.34
C TYR A 44 -8.99 -5.34 26.25
N HIS A 45 -8.75 -6.63 26.50
CA HIS A 45 -8.21 -7.56 25.50
C HIS A 45 -9.10 -7.62 24.25
N ASN A 46 -10.39 -7.88 24.44
CA ASN A 46 -11.34 -7.98 23.32
C ASN A 46 -11.47 -6.65 22.56
N ALA A 47 -11.54 -5.52 23.27
CA ALA A 47 -11.63 -4.20 22.66
C ALA A 47 -10.37 -3.85 21.84
N TYR A 48 -9.19 -4.27 22.31
CA TYR A 48 -7.93 -4.06 21.60
C TYR A 48 -7.91 -4.87 20.29
N VAL A 49 -8.24 -6.16 20.33
CA VAL A 49 -8.31 -7.00 19.11
C VAL A 49 -9.35 -6.45 18.12
N SER A 50 -10.53 -6.07 18.60
CA SER A 50 -11.58 -5.46 17.77
C SER A 50 -11.08 -4.20 17.06
N ARG A 51 -10.33 -3.34 17.75
CA ARG A 51 -9.75 -2.12 17.16
C ARG A 51 -8.76 -2.44 16.03
N LEU A 52 -7.92 -3.45 16.21
CA LEU A 52 -6.96 -3.86 15.17
C LEU A 52 -7.69 -4.41 13.94
N GLN A 53 -8.74 -5.19 14.14
CA GLN A 53 -9.57 -5.69 13.04
C GLN A 53 -10.32 -4.57 12.33
N GLU A 54 -10.82 -3.56 13.05
CA GLU A 54 -11.44 -2.37 12.46
C GLU A 54 -10.46 -1.59 11.57
N VAL A 55 -9.21 -1.41 12.00
CA VAL A 55 -8.17 -0.77 11.18
C VAL A 55 -7.92 -1.59 9.92
N LEU A 56 -7.73 -2.90 10.05
CA LEU A 56 -7.51 -3.77 8.89
C LEU A 56 -8.70 -3.75 7.93
N ARG A 57 -9.94 -3.69 8.43
CA ARG A 57 -11.14 -3.59 7.60
C ARG A 57 -11.18 -2.28 6.82
N HIS A 58 -10.76 -1.18 7.44
CA HIS A 58 -10.66 0.11 6.78
C HIS A 58 -9.58 0.11 5.69
N ASP A 59 -8.40 -0.40 6.02
CA ASP A 59 -7.23 -0.37 5.11
C ASP A 59 -7.36 -1.41 3.98
N PHE A 60 -8.04 -2.53 4.23
CA PHE A 60 -8.21 -3.64 3.29
C PHE A 60 -9.68 -3.91 2.95
N GLY A 61 -10.40 -2.85 2.59
CA GLY A 61 -11.83 -2.91 2.28
C GLY A 61 -12.17 -3.79 1.07
N ALA A 62 -11.31 -3.87 0.07
CA ALA A 62 -11.50 -4.73 -1.10
C ALA A 62 -11.26 -6.21 -0.77
N ILE A 63 -10.34 -6.50 0.17
CA ILE A 63 -10.18 -7.86 0.72
C ILE A 63 -11.43 -8.26 1.51
N TRP A 64 -11.97 -7.36 2.34
CA TRP A 64 -13.21 -7.61 3.06
C TRP A 64 -14.40 -7.81 2.10
N TYR A 65 -14.51 -6.99 1.05
CA TYR A 65 -15.53 -7.14 0.01
C TYR A 65 -15.44 -8.49 -0.72
N TRP A 66 -14.22 -8.99 -1.00
CA TRP A 66 -14.03 -10.31 -1.61
C TRP A 66 -14.45 -11.43 -0.65
N LEU A 67 -13.88 -11.46 0.55
CA LEU A 67 -14.02 -12.59 1.49
C LEU A 67 -15.37 -12.62 2.23
N GLY A 68 -16.00 -11.47 2.39
CA GLY A 68 -17.13 -11.29 3.30
C GLY A 68 -16.72 -11.27 4.77
N ASP A 69 -17.72 -11.13 5.65
CA ASP A 69 -17.51 -10.86 7.07
C ASP A 69 -16.75 -11.98 7.81
N ASP A 70 -17.19 -13.23 7.67
CA ASP A 70 -16.68 -14.35 8.47
C ASP A 70 -15.22 -14.71 8.11
N GLU A 71 -14.93 -14.85 6.82
CA GLU A 71 -13.58 -15.19 6.34
C GLU A 71 -12.58 -14.06 6.60
N PHE A 72 -12.99 -12.80 6.42
CA PHE A 72 -12.16 -11.65 6.74
C PHE A 72 -11.85 -11.57 8.25
N ALA A 73 -12.84 -11.82 9.11
CA ALA A 73 -12.63 -11.83 10.56
C ALA A 73 -11.65 -12.93 10.99
N LEU A 74 -11.75 -14.14 10.43
CA LEU A 74 -10.82 -15.23 10.69
C LEU A 74 -9.39 -14.90 10.21
N LEU A 75 -9.26 -14.37 8.99
CA LEU A 75 -7.97 -14.02 8.39
C LEU A 75 -7.26 -12.91 9.20
N THR A 76 -7.97 -11.83 9.53
CA THR A 76 -7.39 -10.72 10.31
C THR A 76 -7.08 -11.12 11.76
N GLN A 77 -7.88 -12.00 12.37
CA GLN A 77 -7.54 -12.55 13.68
C GLN A 77 -6.25 -13.38 13.64
N ALA A 78 -6.08 -14.23 12.62
CA ALA A 78 -4.86 -15.00 12.44
C ALA A 78 -3.65 -14.09 12.15
N TYR A 79 -3.84 -13.02 11.36
CA TYR A 79 -2.81 -12.03 11.09
C TYR A 79 -2.33 -11.33 12.37
N VAL A 80 -3.24 -10.77 13.16
CA VAL A 80 -2.91 -10.03 14.38
C VAL A 80 -2.19 -10.92 15.40
N ARG A 81 -2.55 -12.21 15.49
CA ARG A 81 -1.83 -13.19 16.32
C ARG A 81 -0.40 -13.43 15.84
N ARG A 82 -0.21 -13.53 14.53
CA ARG A 82 1.11 -13.83 13.92
C ARG A 82 2.04 -12.61 13.92
N TYR A 83 1.46 -11.44 13.68
CA TYR A 83 2.13 -10.16 13.52
C TYR A 83 1.48 -9.13 14.46
N PRO A 84 1.71 -9.23 15.78
CA PRO A 84 1.18 -8.27 16.74
C PRO A 84 1.72 -6.87 16.43
N SER A 85 0.90 -5.84 16.69
CA SER A 85 1.33 -4.44 16.50
C SER A 85 2.56 -4.14 17.36
N ALA A 86 3.72 -4.03 16.74
CA ALA A 86 4.98 -3.68 17.40
C ALA A 86 5.19 -2.15 17.52
N HIS A 87 4.24 -1.36 17.03
CA HIS A 87 4.31 0.09 16.97
C HIS A 87 3.16 0.74 17.74
N TYR A 88 3.46 1.90 18.34
CA TYR A 88 2.44 2.77 18.91
C TYR A 88 1.43 3.25 17.85
N SER A 89 1.86 3.35 16.59
CA SER A 89 1.02 3.76 15.48
C SER A 89 0.45 2.54 14.76
N LEU A 90 -0.88 2.50 14.64
CA LEU A 90 -1.60 1.49 13.84
C LEU A 90 -1.45 1.72 12.34
N ARG A 91 -0.82 2.83 11.91
CA ARG A 91 -0.54 3.15 10.51
C ARG A 91 0.16 2.00 9.78
N TRP A 92 1.09 1.32 10.45
CA TRP A 92 1.90 0.25 9.87
C TRP A 92 1.33 -1.15 10.10
N LEU A 93 0.14 -1.24 10.71
CA LEU A 93 -0.46 -2.52 11.06
C LEU A 93 -0.64 -3.41 9.83
N GLY A 94 -0.99 -2.85 8.67
CA GLY A 94 -1.23 -3.60 7.44
C GLY A 94 0.01 -4.01 6.65
N GLU A 95 1.22 -3.56 7.01
CA GLU A 95 2.41 -3.70 6.16
C GLU A 95 2.71 -5.15 5.76
N ARG A 96 2.54 -6.09 6.69
CA ARG A 96 2.83 -7.52 6.47
C ARG A 96 1.63 -8.31 5.99
N PHE A 97 0.45 -7.70 5.88
CA PHE A 97 -0.78 -8.40 5.54
C PHE A 97 -0.71 -9.08 4.16
N PRO A 98 -0.17 -8.46 3.09
CA PRO A 98 -0.04 -9.14 1.80
C PRO A 98 0.89 -10.35 1.84
N ALA A 99 2.00 -10.28 2.58
CA ALA A 99 2.92 -11.41 2.76
C ALA A 99 2.28 -12.52 3.60
N PHE A 100 1.55 -12.14 4.66
CA PHE A 100 0.80 -13.08 5.49
C PHE A 100 -0.23 -13.87 4.69
N ILE A 101 -0.96 -13.24 3.77
CA ILE A 101 -1.94 -13.94 2.91
C ILE A 101 -1.27 -15.08 2.12
N VAL A 102 -0.07 -14.84 1.59
CA VAL A 102 0.72 -15.86 0.87
C VAL A 102 1.19 -16.97 1.81
N GLU A 103 1.55 -16.64 3.04
CA GLU A 103 1.99 -17.62 4.04
C GLU A 103 0.85 -18.46 4.62
N HIS A 104 -0.34 -17.89 4.74
CA HIS A 104 -1.47 -18.46 5.48
C HIS A 104 -2.44 -19.24 4.60
N LEU A 105 -2.65 -18.81 3.35
CA LEU A 105 -3.60 -19.43 2.43
C LEU A 105 -2.89 -20.37 1.43
N VAL A 106 -3.66 -21.25 0.79
CA VAL A 106 -3.15 -22.08 -0.31
C VAL A 106 -2.82 -21.23 -1.53
N ALA A 107 -1.80 -21.63 -2.30
CA ALA A 107 -1.22 -20.83 -3.37
C ALA A 107 -2.24 -20.22 -4.34
N GLU A 108 -3.18 -21.03 -4.83
CA GLU A 108 -4.21 -20.64 -5.82
C GLU A 108 -5.14 -19.52 -5.32
N GLN A 109 -5.47 -19.53 -4.02
CA GLN A 109 -6.31 -18.50 -3.40
C GLN A 109 -5.48 -17.28 -2.98
N SER A 110 -4.24 -17.53 -2.55
CA SER A 110 -3.39 -16.50 -1.97
C SER A 110 -2.89 -15.47 -2.99
N ALA A 111 -2.59 -15.89 -4.23
CA ALA A 111 -1.89 -15.03 -5.19
C ALA A 111 -2.68 -13.76 -5.59
N PRO A 112 -3.93 -13.86 -6.09
CA PRO A 112 -4.69 -12.67 -6.47
C PRO A 112 -5.14 -11.86 -5.24
N LEU A 113 -5.44 -12.53 -4.11
CA LEU A 113 -5.83 -11.86 -2.88
C LEU A 113 -4.67 -11.05 -2.28
N ALA A 114 -3.45 -11.61 -2.28
CA ALA A 114 -2.26 -10.90 -1.85
C ALA A 114 -1.90 -9.74 -2.80
N GLU A 115 -2.15 -9.89 -4.10
CA GLU A 115 -1.98 -8.79 -5.06
C GLU A 115 -2.96 -7.64 -4.79
N LEU A 116 -4.22 -7.96 -4.49
CA LEU A 116 -5.21 -6.97 -4.07
C LEU A 116 -4.81 -6.28 -2.75
N ALA A 117 -4.30 -7.02 -1.79
CA ALA A 117 -3.82 -6.45 -0.53
C ALA A 117 -2.61 -5.51 -0.76
N ARG A 118 -1.72 -5.85 -1.71
CA ARG A 118 -0.62 -4.94 -2.11
C ARG A 118 -1.14 -3.65 -2.74
N LEU A 119 -2.21 -3.73 -3.56
CA LEU A 119 -2.83 -2.53 -4.15
C LEU A 119 -3.38 -1.62 -3.07
N GLU A 120 -4.19 -2.15 -2.14
CA GLU A 120 -4.77 -1.35 -1.06
C GLU A 120 -3.68 -0.76 -0.15
N TRP A 121 -2.65 -1.54 0.16
CA TRP A 121 -1.50 -1.03 0.89
C TRP A 121 -0.76 0.08 0.14
N ALA A 122 -0.65 0.00 -1.18
CA ALA A 122 -0.06 1.05 -2.00
C ALA A 122 -0.85 2.38 -1.91
N PHE A 123 -2.18 2.33 -1.76
CA PHE A 123 -2.98 3.54 -1.49
C PHE A 123 -2.63 4.16 -0.13
N THR A 124 -2.50 3.34 0.92
CA THR A 124 -2.05 3.80 2.24
C THR A 124 -0.68 4.45 2.14
N LEU A 125 0.30 3.77 1.53
CA LEU A 125 1.65 4.30 1.36
C LEU A 125 1.69 5.60 0.56
N ALA A 126 0.93 5.70 -0.54
CA ALA A 126 0.86 6.91 -1.35
C ALA A 126 0.27 8.10 -0.58
N PHE A 127 -0.78 7.84 0.20
CA PHE A 127 -1.45 8.86 1.00
C PHE A 127 -0.49 9.44 2.06
N ASP A 128 0.21 8.54 2.74
CA ASP A 128 1.01 8.80 3.92
C ASP A 128 2.49 9.15 3.62
N ALA A 129 2.87 9.12 2.34
CA ALA A 129 4.21 9.44 1.87
C ALA A 129 4.58 10.90 2.21
N PRO A 130 5.88 11.16 2.47
CA PRO A 130 6.36 12.52 2.70
C PRO A 130 6.05 13.42 1.49
N GLN A 131 5.97 14.72 1.74
CA GLN A 131 5.79 15.68 0.66
C GLN A 131 7.03 15.69 -0.23
N GLY A 132 6.79 15.53 -1.54
CA GLY A 132 7.78 15.68 -2.58
C GLY A 132 7.84 17.10 -3.17
N GLU A 133 8.71 17.29 -4.15
CA GLU A 133 8.82 18.47 -5.00
C GLU A 133 8.57 18.09 -6.48
N PRO A 134 7.31 17.78 -6.88
CA PRO A 134 7.00 17.42 -8.26
C PRO A 134 7.41 18.50 -9.25
N LEU A 135 8.00 18.07 -10.36
CA LEU A 135 8.23 18.90 -11.53
C LEU A 135 6.92 19.56 -11.97
N THR A 136 7.04 20.80 -12.44
CA THR A 136 5.93 21.54 -13.04
C THR A 136 6.19 21.78 -14.52
N LEU A 137 5.11 22.09 -15.27
CA LEU A 137 5.25 22.51 -16.66
C LEU A 137 6.07 23.81 -16.79
N ASN A 138 6.08 24.64 -15.75
CA ASN A 138 6.91 25.85 -15.74
C ASN A 138 8.39 25.49 -15.63
N ASP A 139 8.76 24.51 -14.80
CA ASP A 139 10.16 24.07 -14.69
C ASP A 139 10.68 23.55 -16.03
N MET A 140 9.84 22.83 -16.77
CA MET A 140 10.17 22.38 -18.13
C MET A 140 10.27 23.54 -19.12
N ALA A 141 9.39 24.54 -19.02
CA ALA A 141 9.44 25.71 -19.89
C ALA A 141 10.68 26.58 -19.66
N GLN A 142 11.23 26.57 -18.44
CA GLN A 142 12.47 27.29 -18.09
C GLN A 142 13.74 26.46 -18.33
N LEU A 143 13.61 25.17 -18.66
CA LEU A 143 14.76 24.30 -18.93
C LEU A 143 15.43 24.71 -20.25
N PRO A 144 16.72 25.09 -20.24
CA PRO A 144 17.41 25.51 -21.45
C PRO A 144 17.52 24.36 -22.47
N PRO A 145 17.46 24.63 -23.78
CA PRO A 145 17.52 23.60 -24.83
C PRO A 145 18.68 22.60 -24.68
N GLU A 146 19.83 23.06 -24.19
CA GLU A 146 21.05 22.26 -24.03
C GLU A 146 20.96 21.26 -22.86
N ALA A 147 20.09 21.52 -21.88
CA ALA A 147 19.90 20.64 -20.73
C ALA A 147 18.89 19.51 -20.99
N TRP A 148 18.01 19.66 -21.99
CA TRP A 148 17.00 18.66 -22.32
C TRP A 148 17.56 17.26 -22.57
N PRO A 149 18.62 17.06 -23.38
CA PRO A 149 19.14 15.72 -23.65
C PRO A 149 19.58 14.97 -22.40
N GLY A 150 20.08 15.69 -21.39
CA GLY A 150 20.59 15.14 -20.12
C GLY A 150 19.57 15.12 -18.98
N LEU A 151 18.31 15.50 -19.23
CA LEU A 151 17.27 15.52 -18.20
C LEU A 151 17.07 14.11 -17.63
N GLN A 152 17.26 13.97 -16.32
CA GLN A 152 16.99 12.77 -15.54
C GLN A 152 15.97 13.08 -14.45
N VAL A 153 15.11 12.10 -14.18
CA VAL A 153 14.00 12.25 -13.23
C VAL A 153 13.98 11.08 -12.26
N ALA A 154 13.32 11.30 -11.13
CA ALA A 154 12.96 10.28 -10.16
C ALA A 154 11.44 10.32 -9.95
N LEU A 155 10.87 9.26 -9.36
CA LEU A 155 9.48 9.31 -8.91
C LEU A 155 9.36 10.17 -7.65
N ALA A 156 8.26 10.91 -7.56
CA ALA A 156 7.88 11.58 -6.32
C ALA A 156 7.64 10.53 -5.20
N PRO A 157 7.93 10.84 -3.92
CA PRO A 157 7.85 9.88 -2.82
C PRO A 157 6.50 9.19 -2.66
N SER A 158 5.40 9.84 -3.08
CA SER A 158 4.05 9.28 -3.01
C SER A 158 3.73 8.27 -4.11
N VAL A 159 4.53 8.16 -5.17
CA VAL A 159 4.23 7.26 -6.27
C VAL A 159 4.64 5.83 -5.91
N GLN A 160 3.65 4.95 -5.84
CA GLN A 160 3.80 3.51 -5.75
C GLN A 160 3.63 2.89 -7.13
N GLN A 161 4.48 1.92 -7.46
CA GLN A 161 4.38 1.13 -8.68
C GLN A 161 4.13 -0.32 -8.30
N MET A 162 3.14 -0.94 -8.94
CA MET A 162 2.84 -2.35 -8.74
C MET A 162 2.61 -3.05 -10.07
N LEU A 163 3.23 -4.23 -10.25
CA LEU A 163 2.94 -5.10 -11.37
C LEU A 163 1.76 -6.01 -11.01
N CYS A 164 0.67 -5.90 -11.76
CA CYS A 164 -0.54 -6.69 -11.59
C CYS A 164 -0.56 -7.86 -12.58
N HIS A 165 -0.73 -9.09 -12.08
CA HIS A 165 -0.92 -10.29 -12.89
C HIS A 165 -2.39 -10.69 -13.00
N PHE A 166 -3.25 -10.10 -12.17
CA PHE A 166 -4.68 -10.39 -12.14
C PHE A 166 -5.50 -9.12 -12.42
N ASN A 167 -6.80 -9.26 -12.61
CA ASN A 167 -7.76 -8.15 -12.75
C ASN A 167 -7.95 -7.35 -11.43
N THR A 168 -6.90 -7.22 -10.63
CA THR A 168 -6.83 -6.62 -9.29
C THR A 168 -7.44 -5.23 -9.23
N VAL A 169 -7.14 -4.37 -10.22
CA VAL A 169 -7.71 -3.00 -10.29
C VAL A 169 -9.22 -3.04 -10.52
N ALA A 170 -9.73 -3.99 -11.31
CA ALA A 170 -11.16 -4.14 -11.55
C ALA A 170 -11.90 -4.61 -10.29
N ILE A 171 -11.34 -5.57 -9.55
CA ILE A 171 -11.88 -6.05 -8.27
C ILE A 171 -11.90 -4.92 -7.24
N TRP A 172 -10.79 -4.18 -7.11
CA TRP A 172 -10.72 -3.04 -6.21
C TRP A 172 -11.77 -1.97 -6.55
N ARG A 173 -11.95 -1.66 -7.83
CA ARG A 173 -12.99 -0.71 -8.27
C ARG A 173 -14.40 -1.20 -7.93
N ALA A 174 -14.70 -2.48 -8.17
CA ALA A 174 -15.99 -3.06 -7.82
C ALA A 174 -16.29 -2.94 -6.32
N SER A 175 -15.27 -3.10 -5.47
CA SER A 175 -15.38 -2.84 -4.04
C SER A 175 -15.71 -1.37 -3.71
N LYS A 176 -15.10 -0.40 -4.41
CA LYS A 176 -15.35 1.04 -4.17
C LYS A 176 -16.69 1.51 -4.72
N ASP A 177 -17.11 0.93 -5.84
CA ASP A 177 -18.37 1.26 -6.52
C ASP A 177 -19.56 0.47 -5.94
N GLU A 178 -19.32 -0.42 -4.96
CA GLU A 178 -20.31 -1.36 -4.39
C GLU A 178 -21.06 -2.16 -5.47
N SER A 179 -20.34 -2.57 -6.53
CA SER A 179 -20.91 -3.31 -7.66
C SER A 179 -20.79 -4.82 -7.49
N ASP A 180 -21.20 -5.58 -8.51
CA ASP A 180 -21.00 -7.03 -8.55
C ASP A 180 -19.51 -7.38 -8.66
N PHE A 181 -19.12 -8.49 -8.03
CA PHE A 181 -17.73 -8.98 -8.03
C PHE A 181 -17.37 -9.50 -9.42
N PRO A 182 -16.33 -8.97 -10.10
CA PRO A 182 -16.07 -9.27 -11.52
C PRO A 182 -15.37 -10.60 -11.79
N ASP A 183 -15.41 -11.55 -10.83
CA ASP A 183 -14.62 -12.78 -10.75
C ASP A 183 -13.09 -12.58 -10.88
N SER A 184 -12.31 -13.31 -10.08
CA SER A 184 -10.85 -13.21 -10.16
C SER A 184 -10.29 -14.04 -11.31
N HIS A 185 -9.47 -13.41 -12.15
CA HIS A 185 -8.78 -14.07 -13.25
C HIS A 185 -7.43 -13.43 -13.56
N SER A 186 -6.53 -14.23 -14.15
CA SER A 186 -5.23 -13.76 -14.60
C SER A 186 -5.36 -12.92 -15.88
N LEU A 187 -4.53 -11.89 -15.99
CA LEU A 187 -4.40 -11.09 -17.21
C LEU A 187 -3.54 -11.85 -18.23
N GLU A 188 -3.82 -11.64 -19.52
CA GLU A 188 -2.99 -12.18 -20.60
C GLU A 188 -1.55 -11.64 -20.55
N LEU A 189 -1.42 -10.36 -20.17
CA LEU A 189 -0.16 -9.68 -19.94
C LEU A 189 -0.25 -8.92 -18.62
N ALA A 190 0.79 -9.04 -17.80
CA ALA A 190 0.87 -8.28 -16.57
C ALA A 190 0.93 -6.78 -16.87
N GLN A 191 0.23 -5.98 -16.06
CA GLN A 191 0.09 -4.54 -16.25
C GLN A 191 0.70 -3.80 -15.06
N VAL A 192 1.39 -2.69 -15.33
CA VAL A 192 1.88 -1.81 -14.26
C VAL A 192 0.75 -0.88 -13.84
N CYS A 193 0.39 -0.90 -12.56
CA CYS A 193 -0.51 0.06 -11.94
C CYS A 193 0.31 1.07 -11.13
N LEU A 194 0.09 2.35 -11.40
CA LEU A 194 0.57 3.45 -10.57
C LEU A 194 -0.50 3.79 -9.54
N VAL A 195 -0.08 4.07 -8.31
CA VAL A 195 -0.90 4.68 -7.26
C VAL A 195 -0.12 5.86 -6.69
N TRP A 196 -0.71 7.05 -6.63
CA TRP A 196 -0.01 8.24 -6.15
C TRP A 196 -0.94 9.24 -5.49
N ARG A 197 -0.39 10.13 -4.67
CA ARG A 197 -1.14 11.25 -4.09
C ARG A 197 -0.90 12.52 -4.91
N HIS A 198 -1.97 13.13 -5.38
CA HIS A 198 -1.95 14.45 -6.00
C HIS A 198 -2.97 15.35 -5.28
N GLN A 199 -2.53 16.51 -4.77
CA GLN A 199 -3.41 17.45 -4.05
C GLN A 199 -4.22 16.81 -2.90
N ASN A 200 -3.60 15.91 -2.12
CA ASN A 200 -4.22 15.16 -1.01
C ASN A 200 -5.30 14.14 -1.41
N VAL A 201 -5.41 13.82 -2.69
CA VAL A 201 -6.26 12.74 -3.20
C VAL A 201 -5.39 11.65 -3.79
N CYS A 202 -5.68 10.39 -3.49
CA CYS A 202 -5.00 9.28 -4.14
C CYS A 202 -5.62 9.00 -5.51
N HIS A 203 -4.77 8.93 -6.53
CA HIS A 203 -5.07 8.59 -7.90
C HIS A 203 -4.42 7.25 -8.24
N TYR A 204 -4.94 6.61 -9.28
CA TYR A 204 -4.38 5.38 -9.82
C TYR A 204 -4.53 5.33 -11.34
N ARG A 205 -3.62 4.62 -12.02
CA ARG A 205 -3.65 4.43 -13.47
C ARG A 205 -2.87 3.19 -13.86
N SER A 206 -3.48 2.32 -14.67
CA SER A 206 -2.76 1.25 -15.35
C SER A 206 -2.03 1.81 -16.58
N LEU A 207 -0.78 1.42 -16.76
CA LEU A 207 0.06 1.84 -17.88
C LEU A 207 0.05 0.80 -18.99
N GLU A 208 0.09 1.28 -20.23
CA GLU A 208 0.38 0.43 -21.38
C GLU A 208 1.83 -0.07 -21.33
N PRO A 209 2.16 -1.24 -21.90
CA PRO A 209 3.50 -1.83 -21.79
C PRO A 209 4.64 -0.92 -22.24
N SER A 210 4.44 -0.13 -23.30
CA SER A 210 5.46 0.80 -23.81
C SER A 210 5.68 2.00 -22.89
N GLU A 211 4.60 2.55 -22.31
CA GLU A 211 4.68 3.64 -21.32
C GLU A 211 5.34 3.14 -20.02
N ALA A 212 4.98 1.94 -19.56
CA ALA A 212 5.57 1.31 -18.38
C ALA A 212 7.09 1.09 -18.54
N CYS A 213 7.53 0.59 -19.69
CA CYS A 213 8.94 0.41 -20.00
C CYS A 213 9.69 1.75 -20.04
N ALA A 214 9.11 2.77 -20.70
CA ALA A 214 9.68 4.10 -20.77
C ALA A 214 9.84 4.76 -19.40
N LEU A 215 8.80 4.70 -18.56
CA LEU A 215 8.82 5.25 -17.20
C LEU A 215 9.88 4.53 -16.36
N ALA A 216 9.88 3.19 -16.36
CA ALA A 216 10.86 2.38 -15.64
C ALA A 216 12.30 2.69 -16.08
N GLY A 217 12.54 2.89 -17.37
CA GLY A 217 13.83 3.27 -17.91
C GLY A 217 14.33 4.61 -17.35
N MET A 218 13.46 5.62 -17.30
CA MET A 218 13.85 6.91 -16.72
C MET A 218 14.10 6.83 -15.21
N VAL A 219 13.20 6.21 -14.45
CA VAL A 219 13.22 6.31 -12.98
C VAL A 219 14.07 5.23 -12.31
N ALA A 220 14.08 3.99 -12.81
CA ALA A 220 14.82 2.89 -12.22
C ALA A 220 16.25 2.79 -12.77
N THR A 221 16.40 2.79 -14.11
CA THR A 221 17.74 2.71 -14.73
C THR A 221 18.43 4.07 -14.85
N GLY A 222 17.69 5.17 -14.80
CA GLY A 222 18.24 6.52 -14.87
C GLY A 222 18.48 7.02 -16.28
N TRP A 223 17.68 6.57 -17.24
CA TRP A 223 17.75 7.10 -18.61
C TRP A 223 17.54 8.60 -18.61
N SER A 224 18.42 9.26 -19.35
CA SER A 224 18.23 10.64 -19.78
C SER A 224 17.10 10.73 -20.80
N PHE A 225 16.58 11.94 -21.01
CA PHE A 225 15.58 12.16 -22.05
C PHE A 225 16.06 11.77 -23.46
N SER A 226 17.36 11.93 -23.76
CA SER A 226 17.93 11.46 -25.03
C SER A 226 17.87 9.94 -25.18
N GLU A 227 18.14 9.19 -24.11
CA GLU A 227 18.07 7.73 -24.10
C GLU A 227 16.62 7.25 -24.22
N LEU A 228 15.68 7.92 -23.54
CA LEU A 228 14.25 7.67 -23.74
C LEU A 228 13.86 7.82 -25.22
N CYS A 229 14.29 8.90 -25.88
CA CYS A 229 13.99 9.11 -27.30
C CYS A 229 14.63 8.03 -28.20
N ALA A 230 15.84 7.58 -27.88
CA ALA A 230 16.54 6.54 -28.62
C ALA A 230 15.82 5.18 -28.52
N GLU A 231 15.40 4.80 -27.31
CA GLU A 231 14.63 3.57 -27.09
C GLU A 231 13.27 3.60 -27.79
N LEU A 232 12.58 4.75 -27.74
CA LEU A 232 11.31 4.91 -28.44
C LEU A 232 11.46 4.95 -29.97
N ALA A 233 12.63 5.29 -30.51
CA ALA A 233 12.86 5.29 -31.96
C ALA A 233 12.70 3.91 -32.59
N VAL A 234 12.89 2.82 -31.81
CA VAL A 234 12.69 1.44 -32.26
C VAL A 234 11.23 1.20 -32.67
N THR A 235 10.28 1.72 -31.89
CA THR A 235 8.84 1.52 -32.11
C THR A 235 8.19 2.67 -32.88
N TYR A 236 8.52 3.91 -32.52
CA TYR A 236 7.85 5.13 -33.00
C TYR A 236 8.62 5.87 -34.11
N LYS A 237 9.86 5.46 -34.43
CA LYS A 237 10.70 6.06 -35.48
C LYS A 237 10.80 7.58 -35.33
N GLU A 238 10.47 8.34 -36.38
CA GLU A 238 10.49 9.82 -36.37
C GLU A 238 9.52 10.44 -35.35
N GLY A 239 8.52 9.70 -34.88
CA GLY A 239 7.57 10.15 -33.85
C GLY A 239 8.08 10.00 -32.42
N ALA A 240 9.25 9.39 -32.20
CA ALA A 240 9.75 9.09 -30.86
C ALA A 240 9.93 10.33 -29.95
N PRO A 241 10.51 11.46 -30.40
CA PRO A 241 10.63 12.65 -29.55
C PRO A 241 9.27 13.22 -29.15
N LEU A 242 8.30 13.22 -30.07
CA LEU A 242 6.95 13.71 -29.79
C LEU A 242 6.24 12.82 -28.75
N GLN A 243 6.37 11.50 -28.87
CA GLN A 243 5.81 10.57 -27.90
C GLN A 243 6.46 10.73 -26.51
N ALA A 244 7.80 10.87 -26.47
CA ALA A 244 8.55 11.10 -25.24
C ALA A 244 8.08 12.36 -24.51
N VAL A 245 7.94 13.49 -25.23
CA VAL A 245 7.43 14.74 -24.65
C VAL A 245 5.99 14.59 -24.19
N THR A 246 5.15 13.86 -24.93
CA THR A 246 3.74 13.65 -24.58
C THR A 246 3.61 12.93 -23.24
N TRP A 247 4.34 11.82 -23.05
CA TRP A 247 4.35 11.11 -21.77
C TRP A 247 4.99 11.91 -20.65
N LEU A 248 6.14 12.55 -20.91
CA LEU A 248 6.79 13.39 -19.90
C LEU A 248 5.86 14.50 -19.41
N LYS A 249 5.16 15.18 -20.34
CA LYS A 249 4.16 16.18 -20.00
C LYS A 249 3.04 15.60 -19.12
N GLN A 250 2.50 14.43 -19.48
CA GLN A 250 1.46 13.78 -18.71
C GLN A 250 1.94 13.44 -17.30
N TRP A 251 3.13 12.83 -17.16
CA TRP A 251 3.70 12.45 -15.87
C TRP A 251 3.95 13.65 -14.96
N ILE A 252 4.37 14.78 -15.53
CA ILE A 252 4.55 16.06 -14.82
C ILE A 252 3.21 16.64 -14.38
N GLN A 253 2.19 16.62 -15.25
CA GLN A 253 0.85 17.09 -14.89
C GLN A 253 0.21 16.25 -13.79
N ASP A 254 0.45 14.94 -13.80
CA ASP A 254 0.00 14.00 -12.77
C ASP A 254 0.80 14.15 -11.45
N GLY A 255 1.93 14.88 -11.47
CA GLY A 255 2.81 15.08 -10.31
C GLY A 255 3.62 13.84 -9.95
N LEU A 256 3.97 13.01 -10.94
CA LEU A 256 4.66 11.74 -10.72
C LEU A 256 6.17 11.88 -10.58
N LEU A 257 6.75 12.95 -11.12
CA LEU A 257 8.19 13.07 -11.33
C LEU A 257 8.81 14.24 -10.57
N GLU A 258 10.04 14.04 -10.13
CA GLU A 258 10.90 15.05 -9.51
C GLU A 258 12.25 15.08 -10.23
N PHE A 259 13.04 16.13 -10.05
CA PHE A 259 14.43 16.10 -10.47
C PHE A 259 15.17 15.01 -9.69
N ARG A 260 15.98 14.21 -10.40
CA ARG A 260 16.84 13.24 -9.75
C ARG A 260 17.93 14.01 -8.98
N ALA A 261 17.99 13.84 -7.66
CA ALA A 261 19.10 14.37 -6.87
C ALA A 261 20.41 13.75 -7.37
N SER A 262 21.39 14.61 -7.69
CA SER A 262 22.73 14.25 -8.13
C SER A 262 23.57 13.65 -7.01
#